data_AF-A0A5E4QVE0-F1
#
_entry.id   AF-A0A5E4QVE0-F1
#
_cell.length_a   1.000
_cell.length_b   1.000
_cell.length_c   1.000
_cell.angle_alpha   90.00
_cell.angle_beta   90.00
_cell.angle_gamma   90.00
#
_symmetry.space_group_name_H-M   'P 1'
#
loop_
_entity.id
_entity.type
_entity.pdbx_description
1 polymer ?
#
loop_
_entity_poly.entity_id
_entity_poly.type
_entity_poly.pdbx_seq_one_letter_code
_entity_poly.pdbx_strand_id
1 'polypeptide(L)'
;MVATCEACQAHISVTMKRIKCINCNHIYHSECVRFTGDSTSARTQWKCPKCVANERKGGDNSNTPVRVEKINKTARTVAANSDISVFVCDVPAASIDKDANLIINRLENILDAKLQSLKYEIVEELKATIFTELKNEIASLSSQMSQLQTSYSQLQDENDHLKSDVRTLQERISVSEDQLLELRSQFCRQQQQARMNNLEIVGLPQTSSESPVDLVLKIAEYAGVVLNRGDIDFAHRVQPQKAIAGRPKPIVAKLADPPNQPILNKFPILMSDS
;
A
#
# COMPACT_ATOMS: atom_id res chain seq x y z
N MET A 1 -6.60 -1.08 -22.63
CA MET A 1 -7.40 0.16 -22.57
C MET A 1 -7.45 0.61 -21.14
N VAL A 2 -7.02 1.83 -20.86
CA VAL A 2 -7.07 2.33 -19.51
C VAL A 2 -8.22 3.31 -19.39
N ALA A 3 -9.07 3.08 -18.40
CA ALA A 3 -10.23 3.92 -18.14
C ALA A 3 -9.79 5.17 -17.36
N THR A 4 -10.39 6.31 -17.63
CA THR A 4 -10.26 7.52 -16.82
C THR A 4 -11.42 7.62 -15.84
N CYS A 5 -11.15 8.14 -14.65
CA CYS A 5 -12.17 8.34 -13.63
C CYS A 5 -12.92 9.66 -13.88
N GLU A 6 -14.22 9.59 -14.05
CA GLU A 6 -15.07 10.76 -14.33
C GLU A 6 -15.23 11.72 -13.13
N ALA A 7 -14.77 11.33 -11.93
CA ALA A 7 -14.80 12.18 -10.73
C ALA A 7 -13.50 12.99 -10.54
N CYS A 8 -12.34 12.35 -10.64
CA CYS A 8 -11.04 13.01 -10.41
C CYS A 8 -10.23 13.25 -11.69
N GLN A 9 -10.72 12.81 -12.85
CA GLN A 9 -10.05 12.87 -14.16
C GLN A 9 -8.71 12.14 -14.24
N ALA A 10 -8.32 11.42 -13.18
CA ALA A 10 -7.12 10.59 -13.15
C ALA A 10 -7.37 9.22 -13.80
N HIS A 11 -6.29 8.58 -14.20
CA HIS A 11 -6.26 7.29 -14.87
C HIS A 11 -6.47 6.13 -13.88
N ILE A 12 -7.34 5.18 -14.21
CA ILE A 12 -7.70 4.03 -13.38
C ILE A 12 -6.84 2.83 -13.75
N SER A 13 -5.85 2.50 -12.91
CA SER A 13 -5.04 1.28 -13.09
C SER A 13 -5.88 0.01 -13.02
N VAL A 14 -5.46 -1.03 -13.74
CA VAL A 14 -6.20 -2.32 -13.84
C VAL A 14 -6.39 -2.99 -12.48
N THR A 15 -5.46 -2.75 -11.55
CA THR A 15 -5.43 -3.30 -10.19
C THR A 15 -6.29 -2.54 -9.18
N MET A 16 -6.79 -1.33 -9.50
CA MET A 16 -7.57 -0.53 -8.57
C MET A 16 -9.06 -0.89 -8.58
N LYS A 17 -9.71 -0.84 -7.41
CA LYS A 17 -11.16 -1.01 -7.28
C LYS A 17 -11.87 0.10 -8.07
N ARG A 18 -12.72 -0.30 -9.01
CA ARG A 18 -13.49 0.59 -9.89
C ARG A 18 -14.95 0.20 -9.94
N ILE A 19 -15.81 1.16 -10.21
CA ILE A 19 -17.24 0.94 -10.43
C ILE A 19 -17.75 1.73 -11.63
N LYS A 20 -18.74 1.17 -12.32
CA LYS A 20 -19.36 1.74 -13.51
C LYS A 20 -20.80 2.12 -13.20
N CYS A 21 -21.20 3.34 -13.54
CA CYS A 21 -22.59 3.78 -13.39
C CYS A 21 -23.49 3.09 -14.42
N ILE A 22 -24.62 2.54 -14.00
CA ILE A 22 -25.58 1.90 -14.92
C ILE A 22 -26.26 2.90 -15.87
N ASN A 23 -26.45 4.15 -15.45
CA ASN A 23 -27.20 5.13 -16.23
C ASN A 23 -26.33 5.82 -17.30
N CYS A 24 -25.16 6.35 -16.92
CA CYS A 24 -24.29 7.09 -17.83
C CYS A 24 -23.09 6.30 -18.35
N ASN A 25 -22.89 5.06 -17.92
CA ASN A 25 -21.78 4.18 -18.30
C ASN A 25 -20.35 4.68 -17.99
N HIS A 26 -20.18 5.84 -17.36
CA HIS A 26 -18.88 6.34 -16.90
C HIS A 26 -18.31 5.48 -15.77
N ILE A 27 -16.98 5.45 -15.69
CA ILE A 27 -16.21 4.65 -14.72
C ILE A 27 -15.61 5.56 -13.66
N TYR A 28 -15.59 5.08 -12.42
CA TYR A 28 -15.13 5.80 -11.25
C TYR A 28 -14.21 4.91 -10.41
N HIS A 29 -13.21 5.50 -9.75
CA HIS A 29 -12.58 4.83 -8.61
C HIS A 29 -13.64 4.62 -7.52
N SER A 30 -13.67 3.45 -6.90
CA SER A 30 -14.61 3.17 -5.81
C SER A 30 -14.47 4.18 -4.66
N GLU A 31 -13.24 4.62 -4.37
CA GLU A 31 -12.93 5.63 -3.35
C GLU A 31 -13.45 7.02 -3.70
N CYS A 32 -13.32 7.46 -4.96
CA CYS A 32 -13.76 8.79 -5.40
C CYS A 32 -15.28 9.00 -5.25
N VAL A 33 -16.06 7.91 -5.23
CA VAL A 33 -17.51 7.92 -5.06
C VAL A 33 -17.97 7.22 -3.78
N ARG A 34 -17.03 6.93 -2.86
CA ARG A 34 -17.26 6.25 -1.57
C ARG A 34 -18.11 4.99 -1.67
N PHE A 35 -17.91 4.20 -2.73
CA PHE A 35 -18.61 2.94 -2.91
C PHE A 35 -17.93 1.83 -2.11
N THR A 36 -18.65 1.27 -1.14
CA THR A 36 -18.18 0.21 -0.23
C THR A 36 -18.86 -1.15 -0.48
N GLY A 37 -19.67 -1.28 -1.54
CA GLY A 37 -20.41 -2.51 -1.84
C GLY A 37 -19.56 -3.60 -2.48
N ASP A 38 -19.35 -4.72 -1.78
CA ASP A 38 -18.59 -5.84 -2.34
C ASP A 38 -19.45 -6.91 -3.02
N SER A 39 -20.79 -6.83 -2.92
CA SER A 39 -21.69 -7.79 -3.57
C SER A 39 -21.89 -7.50 -5.07
N THR A 40 -22.04 -8.56 -5.87
CA THR A 40 -22.29 -8.47 -7.31
C THR A 40 -23.57 -7.66 -7.63
N SER A 41 -24.62 -7.83 -6.83
CA SER A 41 -25.90 -7.12 -7.00
C SER A 41 -25.80 -5.62 -6.71
N ALA A 42 -25.01 -5.21 -5.71
CA ALA A 42 -24.80 -3.79 -5.43
C ALA A 42 -23.99 -3.11 -6.54
N ARG A 43 -23.09 -3.84 -7.21
CA ARG A 43 -22.27 -3.33 -8.32
C ARG A 43 -23.06 -3.16 -9.61
N THR A 44 -24.02 -4.03 -9.90
CA THR A 44 -24.82 -3.96 -11.14
C THR A 44 -25.93 -2.91 -11.09
N GLN A 45 -26.34 -2.46 -9.90
CA GLN A 45 -27.42 -1.49 -9.72
C GLN A 45 -26.93 -0.07 -9.40
N TRP A 46 -25.62 0.14 -9.28
CA TRP A 46 -25.06 1.39 -8.80
C TRP A 46 -25.20 2.54 -9.82
N LYS A 47 -25.66 3.70 -9.32
CA LYS A 47 -25.77 4.96 -10.06
C LYS A 47 -24.82 6.00 -9.46
N CYS A 48 -24.16 6.78 -10.31
CA CYS A 48 -23.26 7.84 -9.85
C CYS A 48 -24.05 9.04 -9.28
N PRO A 49 -23.43 9.87 -8.42
CA PRO A 49 -24.11 11.02 -7.80
C PRO A 49 -24.77 11.98 -8.80
N LYS A 50 -24.15 12.21 -9.96
CA LYS A 50 -24.72 13.05 -11.04
C LYS A 50 -26.02 12.45 -11.59
N CYS A 51 -26.06 11.13 -11.81
CA CYS A 51 -27.24 10.44 -12.32
C CYS A 51 -28.35 10.35 -11.27
N VAL A 52 -28.00 10.13 -10.00
CA VAL A 52 -28.97 10.14 -8.89
C VAL A 52 -29.59 11.53 -8.72
N ALA A 53 -28.80 12.60 -8.85
CA ALA A 53 -29.29 13.97 -8.76
C ALA A 53 -30.21 14.35 -9.94
N ASN A 54 -30.01 13.77 -11.13
CA ASN A 54 -30.81 14.04 -12.32
C ASN A 54 -32.09 13.18 -12.41
N GLU A 55 -32.24 12.16 -11.57
CA GLU A 55 -33.50 11.44 -11.48
C GLU A 55 -34.55 12.33 -10.83
N ARG A 56 -35.56 12.73 -11.61
CA ARG A 56 -36.74 13.41 -11.09
C ARG A 56 -37.30 12.54 -9.97
N LYS A 57 -37.34 13.06 -8.75
CA LYS A 57 -38.10 12.46 -7.65
C LYS A 57 -39.59 12.61 -8.01
N GLY A 58 -40.10 11.71 -8.83
CA GLY A 58 -41.53 11.55 -9.09
C GLY A 58 -42.17 10.94 -7.85
N GLY A 59 -42.45 11.78 -6.86
CA GLY A 59 -43.29 11.48 -5.72
C GLY A 59 -44.46 12.45 -5.68
N ASP A 60 -45.58 12.01 -5.11
CA ASP A 60 -46.75 12.85 -4.87
C ASP A 60 -46.33 14.11 -4.08
N ASN A 61 -46.50 15.27 -4.71
CA ASN A 61 -46.12 16.58 -4.21
C ASN A 61 -47.28 17.28 -3.48
N SER A 62 -48.37 16.55 -3.19
CA SER A 62 -49.55 17.01 -2.44
C SER A 62 -49.27 17.56 -1.04
N ASN A 63 -48.09 17.31 -0.46
CA ASN A 63 -47.68 17.80 0.86
C ASN A 63 -46.46 18.76 0.85
N THR A 64 -46.15 19.37 -0.30
CA THR A 64 -45.07 20.38 -0.35
C THR A 64 -45.66 21.75 0.01
N PRO A 65 -45.16 22.48 1.04
CA PRO A 65 -45.71 23.78 1.40
C PRO A 65 -45.52 24.74 0.23
N VAL A 66 -46.63 25.31 -0.27
CA VAL A 66 -46.60 26.33 -1.31
C VAL A 66 -45.82 27.52 -0.79
N ARG A 67 -44.61 27.74 -1.33
CA ARG A 67 -43.87 28.98 -1.10
C ARG A 67 -44.67 30.10 -1.73
N VAL A 68 -45.30 30.93 -0.89
CA VAL A 68 -46.03 32.12 -1.31
C VAL A 68 -45.06 33.05 -2.05
N GLU A 69 -45.21 33.13 -3.37
CA GLU A 69 -44.54 34.15 -4.17
C GLU A 69 -45.08 35.53 -3.76
N LYS A 70 -44.17 36.46 -3.51
CA LYS A 70 -44.49 37.88 -3.30
C LYS A 70 -45.05 38.44 -4.61
N ILE A 71 -46.36 38.33 -4.78
CA ILE A 71 -47.10 39.06 -5.82
C ILE A 71 -47.27 40.49 -5.33
N ASN A 72 -46.53 41.40 -5.96
CA ASN A 72 -46.74 42.84 -5.88
C ASN A 72 -48.19 43.14 -6.32
N LYS A 73 -49.04 43.54 -5.38
CA LYS A 73 -50.39 44.03 -5.69
C LYS A 73 -50.31 45.51 -6.03
N THR A 74 -50.37 45.81 -7.32
CA THR A 74 -50.95 47.05 -7.83
C THR A 74 -52.42 47.13 -7.40
N ALA A 75 -52.82 48.32 -6.95
CA ALA A 75 -54.17 48.64 -6.51
C ALA A 75 -55.20 48.47 -7.61
N ARG A 76 -56.38 47.94 -7.24
CA ARG A 76 -57.67 48.20 -7.90
C ARG A 76 -58.83 47.99 -6.91
N THR A 77 -59.54 49.09 -6.66
CA THR A 77 -60.99 49.21 -6.39
C THR A 77 -61.78 48.28 -7.34
N VAL A 78 -62.93 47.68 -7.04
CA VAL A 78 -64.20 48.10 -6.41
C VAL A 78 -65.00 46.80 -6.16
N ALA A 79 -65.91 46.75 -5.17
CA ALA A 79 -67.32 46.34 -5.36
C ALA A 79 -68.02 46.14 -4.01
N ALA A 80 -69.27 46.59 -3.98
CA ALA A 80 -70.16 46.66 -2.84
C ALA A 80 -71.03 45.41 -2.69
N ASN A 81 -71.52 45.24 -1.45
CA ASN A 81 -72.79 44.65 -0.99
C ASN A 81 -73.25 43.27 -1.50
N SER A 82 -73.43 42.36 -0.54
CA SER A 82 -74.71 41.63 -0.44
C SER A 82 -75.05 41.38 1.02
N ASP A 83 -76.12 42.04 1.45
CA ASP A 83 -76.72 41.98 2.78
C ASP A 83 -77.37 40.61 3.02
N ILE A 84 -77.00 39.96 4.13
CA ILE A 84 -77.86 38.99 4.82
C ILE A 84 -78.42 39.73 6.04
N SER A 85 -79.70 40.11 5.97
CA SER A 85 -80.41 40.75 7.07
C SER A 85 -80.79 39.69 8.11
N VAL A 86 -79.99 39.56 9.17
CA VAL A 86 -80.42 38.88 10.40
C VAL A 86 -81.26 39.89 11.19
N PHE A 87 -82.51 39.51 11.47
CA PHE A 87 -83.43 40.28 12.31
C PHE A 87 -82.86 40.32 13.74
N VAL A 88 -82.28 41.46 14.13
CA VAL A 88 -81.83 41.71 15.50
C VAL A 88 -82.98 42.38 16.24
N CYS A 89 -83.52 41.72 17.27
CA CYS A 89 -84.37 42.39 18.24
C CYS A 89 -83.56 43.47 18.94
N ASP A 90 -84.04 44.72 18.89
CA ASP A 90 -83.44 45.87 19.56
C ASP A 90 -83.36 45.64 21.08
N VAL A 91 -82.13 45.38 21.56
CA VAL A 91 -81.76 45.39 22.98
C VAL A 91 -80.63 46.42 23.13
N PRO A 92 -80.64 47.29 24.16
CA PRO A 92 -79.69 48.40 24.28
C PRO A 92 -78.22 47.95 24.24
N ALA A 93 -77.45 48.52 23.31
CA ALA A 93 -76.08 48.16 22.94
C ALA A 93 -75.01 48.28 24.05
N ALA A 94 -75.32 48.88 25.21
CA ALA A 94 -74.32 49.19 26.23
C ALA A 94 -74.00 48.04 27.20
N SER A 95 -74.82 46.98 27.26
CA SER A 95 -74.63 45.84 28.19
C SER A 95 -73.98 44.60 27.57
N ILE A 96 -74.00 44.45 26.25
CA ILE A 96 -73.44 43.27 25.56
C ILE A 96 -71.91 43.37 25.42
N ASP A 97 -71.37 44.59 25.26
CA ASP A 97 -69.93 44.82 25.06
C ASP A 97 -69.08 44.46 26.29
N LYS A 98 -69.56 44.71 27.51
CA LYS A 98 -68.79 44.41 28.73
C LYS A 98 -68.64 42.91 28.98
N ASP A 99 -69.71 42.15 28.75
CA ASP A 99 -69.71 40.70 28.94
C ASP A 99 -68.90 39.99 27.84
N ALA A 100 -68.99 40.45 26.59
CA ALA A 100 -68.15 39.96 25.50
C ALA A 100 -66.65 40.23 25.76
N ASN A 101 -66.29 41.44 26.20
CA ASN A 101 -64.91 41.79 26.54
C ASN A 101 -64.39 40.99 27.75
N LEU A 102 -65.24 40.71 28.75
CA LEU A 102 -64.85 39.85 29.89
C LEU A 102 -64.58 38.41 29.45
N ILE A 103 -65.38 37.86 28.53
CA ILE A 103 -65.19 36.53 27.96
C ILE A 103 -63.91 36.48 27.13
N ILE A 104 -63.66 37.49 26.28
CA ILE A 104 -62.44 37.58 25.47
C ILE A 104 -61.19 37.62 26.37
N ASN A 105 -61.16 38.51 27.36
CA ASN A 105 -60.04 38.59 28.31
C ASN A 105 -59.81 37.26 29.05
N ARG A 106 -60.89 36.56 29.43
CA ARG A 106 -60.77 35.25 30.09
C ARG A 106 -60.20 34.19 29.15
N LEU A 107 -60.60 34.20 27.88
CA LEU A 107 -60.08 33.30 26.86
C LEU A 107 -58.61 33.58 26.55
N GLU A 108 -58.22 34.85 26.44
CA GLU A 108 -56.82 35.26 26.26
C GLU A 108 -55.94 34.77 27.42
N ASN A 109 -56.39 34.98 28.67
CA ASN A 109 -55.66 34.49 29.84
C ASN A 109 -55.53 32.96 29.87
N ILE A 110 -56.58 32.23 29.50
CA ILE A 110 -56.53 30.76 29.42
C ILE A 110 -55.59 30.32 28.30
N LEU A 111 -55.65 30.97 27.14
CA LEU A 111 -54.81 30.67 26.00
C LEU A 111 -53.33 30.91 26.33
N ASP A 112 -53.01 32.06 26.93
CA ASP A 112 -51.64 32.39 27.36
C ASP A 112 -51.13 31.40 28.40
N ALA A 113 -51.94 31.03 29.40
CA ALA A 113 -51.56 30.04 30.40
C ALA A 113 -51.26 28.66 29.76
N LYS A 114 -52.10 28.23 28.81
CA LYS A 114 -51.91 26.96 28.10
C LYS A 114 -50.72 26.99 27.15
N LEU A 115 -50.53 28.07 26.40
CA LEU A 115 -49.38 28.26 25.53
C LEU A 115 -48.07 28.30 26.32
N GLN A 116 -48.08 28.94 27.49
CA GLN A 116 -46.92 28.98 28.37
C GLN A 116 -46.60 27.59 28.96
N SER A 117 -47.61 26.81 29.34
CA SER A 117 -47.44 25.42 29.80
C SER A 117 -46.83 24.55 28.69
N LEU A 118 -47.42 24.60 27.49
CA LEU A 118 -46.94 23.83 26.33
C LEU A 118 -45.52 24.24 25.94
N LYS A 119 -45.21 25.54 25.95
CA LYS A 119 -43.85 26.05 25.69
C LYS A 119 -42.87 25.48 26.71
N TYR A 120 -43.22 25.44 27.99
CA TYR A 120 -42.35 24.91 29.03
C TYR A 120 -42.13 23.40 28.85
N GLU A 121 -43.20 22.63 28.66
CA GLU A 121 -43.14 21.17 28.46
C GLU A 121 -42.28 20.81 27.24
N ILE A 122 -42.53 21.44 26.08
CA ILE A 122 -41.77 21.21 24.85
C ILE A 122 -40.29 21.58 25.04
N VAL A 123 -40.00 22.72 25.68
CA VAL A 123 -38.61 23.16 25.87
C VAL A 123 -37.86 22.20 26.80
N GLU A 124 -38.48 21.75 27.89
CA GLU A 124 -37.83 20.84 28.82
C GLU A 124 -37.63 19.44 28.21
N GLU A 125 -38.61 18.93 27.45
CA GLU A 125 -38.47 17.64 26.77
C GLU A 125 -37.41 17.68 25.66
N LEU A 126 -37.35 18.76 24.87
CA LEU A 126 -36.31 18.97 23.87
C LEU A 126 -34.93 19.06 24.52
N LYS A 127 -34.77 19.84 25.60
CA LYS A 127 -33.51 19.93 26.34
C LYS A 127 -33.07 18.57 26.86
N ALA A 128 -33.98 17.82 27.48
CA ALA A 128 -33.68 16.50 28.03
C ALA A 128 -33.22 15.55 26.92
N THR A 129 -33.99 15.46 25.83
CA THR A 129 -33.69 14.56 24.71
C THR A 129 -32.34 14.91 24.08
N ILE A 130 -32.13 16.17 23.68
CA ILE A 130 -30.88 16.62 23.06
C ILE A 130 -29.69 16.40 24.01
N PHE A 131 -29.84 16.71 25.30
CA PHE A 131 -28.75 16.53 26.25
C PHE A 131 -28.38 15.05 26.42
N THR A 132 -29.38 14.16 26.45
CA THR A 132 -29.12 12.72 26.54
C THR A 132 -28.46 12.18 25.28
N GLU A 133 -28.91 12.58 24.09
CA GLU A 133 -28.31 12.17 22.82
C GLU A 133 -26.87 12.65 22.69
N LEU A 134 -26.61 13.94 22.95
CA LEU A 134 -25.25 14.50 22.92
C LEU A 134 -24.34 13.82 23.94
N LYS A 135 -24.83 13.54 25.15
CA LYS A 135 -24.06 12.83 26.17
C LYS A 135 -23.68 11.42 25.71
N ASN A 136 -24.60 10.71 25.07
CA ASN A 136 -24.36 9.37 24.55
C ASN A 136 -23.38 9.39 23.38
N GLU A 137 -23.49 10.35 22.47
CA GLU A 137 -22.54 10.53 21.36
C GLU A 137 -21.13 10.85 21.87
N ILE A 138 -21.00 11.77 22.84
CA ILE A 138 -19.71 12.11 23.46
C ILE A 138 -19.10 10.89 24.14
N ALA A 139 -19.90 10.10 24.88
CA ALA A 139 -19.42 8.87 25.50
C ALA A 139 -18.94 7.84 24.47
N SER A 140 -19.69 7.68 23.37
CA SER A 140 -19.32 6.80 22.25
C SER A 140 -18.01 7.24 21.58
N LEU A 141 -17.88 8.53 21.27
CA LEU A 141 -16.67 9.10 20.68
C LEU A 141 -15.46 8.96 21.60
N SER A 142 -15.64 9.19 22.91
CA SER A 142 -14.59 9.00 23.91
C SER A 142 -14.11 7.54 23.98
N SER A 143 -15.03 6.58 23.90
CA SER A 143 -14.71 5.16 23.84
C SER A 143 -13.92 4.81 22.58
N GLN A 144 -14.37 5.27 21.41
CA GLN A 144 -13.67 5.05 20.14
C GLN A 144 -12.28 5.68 20.14
N MET A 145 -12.12 6.88 20.69
CA MET A 145 -10.83 7.55 20.82
C MET A 145 -9.86 6.74 21.69
N SER A 146 -10.35 6.19 22.80
CA SER A 146 -9.54 5.35 23.71
C SER A 146 -9.08 4.05 23.03
N GLN A 147 -9.98 3.43 22.25
CA GLN A 147 -9.63 2.24 21.45
C GLN A 147 -8.59 2.58 20.37
N LEU A 148 -8.76 3.70 19.67
CA LEU A 148 -7.81 4.15 18.66
C LEU A 148 -6.43 4.44 19.26
N GLN A 149 -6.40 5.09 20.43
CA GLN A 149 -5.15 5.36 21.15
C GLN A 149 -4.44 4.06 21.57
N THR A 150 -5.19 3.06 22.01
CA THR A 150 -4.65 1.74 22.34
C THR A 150 -4.07 1.05 21.11
N SER A 151 -4.81 1.03 20.00
CA SER A 151 -4.35 0.44 18.74
C SER A 151 -3.13 1.16 18.19
N TYR A 152 -3.09 2.49 18.30
CA TYR A 152 -1.94 3.29 17.88
C TYR A 152 -0.68 2.92 18.68
N SER A 153 -0.80 2.78 20.01
CA SER A 153 0.31 2.34 20.85
C SER A 153 0.81 0.95 20.45
N GLN A 154 -0.09 0.00 20.22
CA GLN A 154 0.27 -1.35 19.79
C GLN A 154 1.00 -1.35 18.45
N LEU A 155 0.48 -0.60 17.46
CA LEU A 155 1.12 -0.45 16.16
C LEU A 155 2.50 0.21 16.27
N GLN A 156 2.67 1.16 17.19
CA GLN A 156 3.96 1.80 17.44
C GLN A 156 4.96 0.79 18.02
N ASP A 157 4.55 0.00 19.01
CA ASP A 157 5.38 -1.04 19.62
C ASP A 157 5.78 -2.12 18.59
N GLU A 158 4.84 -2.57 17.76
CA GLU A 158 5.11 -3.51 16.66
C GLU A 158 6.08 -2.92 15.64
N ASN A 159 5.94 -1.63 15.31
CA ASN A 159 6.82 -0.95 14.37
C ASN A 159 8.26 -0.89 14.90
N ASP A 160 8.43 -0.59 16.20
CA ASP A 160 9.73 -0.53 16.83
C ASP A 160 10.38 -1.91 16.96
N HIS A 161 9.58 -2.96 17.23
CA HIS A 161 10.03 -4.35 17.17
C HIS A 161 10.51 -4.72 15.76
N LEU A 162 9.71 -4.45 14.73
CA LEU A 162 10.05 -4.74 13.35
C LEU A 162 11.32 -4.00 12.90
N LYS A 163 11.51 -2.73 13.30
CA LYS A 163 12.76 -2.00 13.06
C LYS A 163 13.96 -2.64 13.74
N SER A 164 13.79 -3.20 14.93
CA SER A 164 14.84 -3.94 15.63
C SER A 164 15.21 -5.23 14.91
N ASP A 165 14.21 -5.99 14.48
CA ASP A 165 14.40 -7.22 13.72
C ASP A 165 15.12 -6.96 12.39
N VAL A 166 14.70 -5.93 11.65
CA VAL A 166 15.34 -5.54 10.39
C VAL A 166 16.82 -5.23 10.61
N ARG A 167 17.18 -4.46 11.65
CA ARG A 167 18.58 -4.15 11.98
C ARG A 167 19.37 -5.42 12.29
N THR A 168 18.80 -6.31 13.10
CA THR A 168 19.43 -7.58 13.48
C THR A 168 19.65 -8.49 12.27
N LEU A 169 18.67 -8.57 11.38
CA LEU A 169 18.76 -9.35 10.15
C LEU A 169 19.82 -8.77 9.19
N GLN A 170 19.89 -7.45 9.06
CA GLN A 170 20.92 -6.78 8.26
C GLN A 170 22.33 -7.09 8.78
N GLU A 171 22.55 -7.03 10.09
CA GLU A 171 23.83 -7.39 10.70
C GLU A 171 24.20 -8.85 10.45
N ARG A 172 23.25 -9.77 10.61
CA ARG A 172 23.45 -11.20 10.33
C ARG A 172 23.80 -11.46 8.86
N ILE A 173 23.17 -10.74 7.93
CA ILE A 173 23.48 -10.83 6.50
C ILE A 173 24.92 -10.39 6.26
N SER A 174 25.33 -9.23 6.78
CA SER A 174 26.70 -8.71 6.64
C SER A 174 27.74 -9.72 7.14
N VAL A 175 27.53 -10.28 8.35
CA VAL A 175 28.43 -11.28 8.92
C VAL A 175 28.50 -12.53 8.05
N SER A 176 27.36 -12.99 7.52
CA SER A 176 27.33 -14.16 6.63
C SER A 176 28.06 -13.90 5.31
N GLU A 177 27.95 -12.68 4.75
CA GLU A 177 28.66 -12.30 3.53
C GLU A 177 30.18 -12.29 3.75
N ASP A 178 30.65 -11.72 4.87
CA ASP A 178 32.06 -11.72 5.25
C ASP A 178 32.60 -13.15 5.42
N GLN A 179 31.83 -14.03 6.08
CA GLN A 179 32.20 -15.44 6.24
C GLN A 179 32.29 -16.17 4.89
N LEU A 180 31.39 -15.89 3.95
CA LEU A 180 31.45 -16.46 2.61
C LEU A 180 32.67 -15.99 1.83
N LEU A 181 33.02 -14.70 1.94
CA LEU A 181 34.23 -14.16 1.32
C LEU A 181 35.49 -14.81 1.89
N GLU A 182 35.56 -14.95 3.22
CA GLU A 182 36.69 -15.60 3.88
C GLU A 182 36.80 -17.07 3.48
N LEU A 183 35.70 -17.82 3.48
CA LEU A 183 35.71 -19.23 3.08
C LEU A 183 36.15 -19.39 1.62
N ARG A 184 35.71 -18.49 0.73
CA ARG A 184 36.14 -18.48 -0.67
C ARG A 184 37.64 -18.20 -0.78
N SER A 185 38.17 -17.26 -0.01
CA SER A 185 39.60 -16.95 0.08
C SER A 185 40.40 -18.17 0.54
N GLN A 186 39.95 -18.86 1.60
CA GLN A 186 40.56 -20.09 2.09
C GLN A 186 40.55 -21.20 1.05
N PHE A 187 39.42 -21.39 0.36
CA PHE A 187 39.29 -22.39 -0.71
C PHE A 187 40.25 -22.10 -1.88
N CYS A 188 40.34 -20.84 -2.32
CA CYS A 188 41.31 -20.44 -3.35
C CYS A 188 42.75 -20.71 -2.91
N ARG A 189 43.10 -20.38 -1.66
CA ARG A 189 44.43 -20.64 -1.09
C ARG A 189 44.74 -22.13 -1.06
N GLN A 190 43.78 -22.96 -0.63
CA GLN A 190 43.92 -24.41 -0.60
C GLN A 190 44.08 -25.00 -2.02
N GLN A 191 43.33 -24.50 -3.00
CA GLN A 191 43.46 -24.94 -4.39
C GLN A 191 44.82 -24.55 -4.98
N GLN A 192 45.34 -23.37 -4.65
CA GLN A 192 46.68 -22.95 -5.06
C GLN A 192 47.75 -23.82 -4.40
N GLN A 193 47.65 -24.06 -3.08
CA GLN A 193 48.55 -24.93 -2.33
C GLN A 193 48.61 -26.34 -2.92
N ALA A 194 47.46 -26.93 -3.25
CA ALA A 194 47.38 -28.26 -3.86
C ALA A 194 48.03 -28.36 -5.27
N ARG A 195 48.31 -27.21 -5.91
CA ARG A 195 48.90 -27.12 -7.25
C ARG A 195 50.29 -26.51 -7.28
N MET A 196 50.85 -26.08 -6.14
CA MET A 196 52.15 -25.38 -6.11
C MET A 196 53.27 -26.19 -6.76
N ASN A 197 53.23 -27.51 -6.62
CA ASN A 197 54.24 -28.42 -7.18
C ASN A 197 53.80 -29.07 -8.49
N ASN A 198 52.70 -28.59 -9.09
CA ASN A 198 52.25 -29.07 -10.39
C ASN A 198 52.80 -28.16 -11.50
N LEU A 199 53.52 -28.74 -12.44
CA LEU A 199 53.96 -28.10 -13.67
C LEU A 199 53.01 -28.48 -14.80
N GLU A 200 52.47 -27.48 -15.52
CA GLU A 200 51.70 -27.69 -16.74
C GLU A 200 52.56 -27.35 -17.96
N ILE A 201 52.75 -28.34 -18.84
CA ILE A 201 53.53 -28.21 -20.06
C ILE A 201 52.58 -28.30 -21.25
N VAL A 202 52.51 -27.21 -22.02
CA VAL A 202 51.66 -27.07 -23.20
C VAL A 202 52.48 -27.07 -24.48
N GLY A 203 51.85 -27.44 -25.61
CA GLY A 203 52.48 -27.31 -26.94
C GLY A 203 53.37 -28.48 -27.36
N LEU A 204 53.44 -29.54 -26.57
CA LEU A 204 54.17 -30.75 -26.95
C LEU A 204 53.36 -31.61 -27.93
N PRO A 205 53.91 -31.98 -29.11
CA PRO A 205 53.30 -32.95 -30.01
C PRO A 205 53.02 -34.27 -29.29
N GLN A 206 51.93 -34.95 -29.64
CA GLN A 206 51.52 -36.20 -29.02
C GLN A 206 51.87 -37.39 -29.91
N THR A 207 52.55 -38.39 -29.36
CA THR A 207 52.87 -39.65 -30.05
C THR A 207 52.37 -40.85 -29.27
N SER A 208 52.09 -41.97 -29.96
CA SER A 208 51.42 -43.14 -29.38
C SER A 208 52.23 -43.90 -28.33
N SER A 209 53.56 -43.71 -28.30
CA SER A 209 54.50 -44.41 -27.41
C SER A 209 55.39 -43.44 -26.63
N GLU A 210 54.84 -42.31 -26.22
CA GLU A 210 55.56 -41.34 -25.40
C GLU A 210 55.53 -41.69 -23.91
N SER A 211 56.57 -41.26 -23.20
CA SER A 211 56.63 -41.29 -21.74
C SER A 211 56.62 -39.84 -21.25
N PRO A 212 55.52 -39.36 -20.64
CA PRO A 212 55.43 -37.99 -20.12
C PRO A 212 56.54 -37.65 -19.12
N VAL A 213 56.98 -38.62 -18.32
CA VAL A 213 58.09 -38.46 -17.37
C VAL A 213 59.40 -38.16 -18.11
N ASP A 214 59.71 -38.92 -19.16
CA ASP A 214 60.97 -38.74 -19.89
C ASP A 214 60.96 -37.44 -20.72
N LEU A 215 59.78 -36.98 -21.18
CA LEU A 215 59.61 -35.67 -21.79
C LEU A 215 59.90 -34.54 -20.80
N VAL A 216 59.40 -34.63 -19.56
CA VAL A 216 59.66 -33.65 -18.50
C VAL A 216 61.16 -33.60 -18.16
N LEU A 217 61.84 -34.76 -18.07
CA LEU A 217 63.28 -34.83 -17.80
C LEU A 217 64.11 -34.17 -18.92
N LYS A 218 63.78 -34.44 -20.19
CA LYS A 218 64.44 -33.79 -21.35
C LYS A 218 64.26 -32.27 -21.35
N ILE A 219 63.07 -31.80 -20.97
CA ILE A 219 62.79 -30.36 -20.86
C ILE A 219 63.60 -29.74 -19.72
N ALA A 220 63.70 -30.41 -18.58
CA ALA A 220 64.51 -29.95 -17.45
C ALA A 220 66.00 -29.87 -17.81
N GLU A 221 66.54 -30.90 -18.47
CA GLU A 221 67.91 -30.93 -18.98
C GLU A 221 68.18 -29.76 -19.95
N TYR A 222 67.27 -29.53 -20.90
CA TYR A 222 67.37 -28.41 -21.84
C TYR A 222 67.29 -27.05 -21.13
N ALA A 223 66.48 -26.94 -20.07
CA ALA A 223 66.36 -25.73 -19.26
C ALA A 223 67.52 -25.53 -18.26
N GLY A 224 68.49 -26.45 -18.19
CA GLY A 224 69.62 -26.39 -17.26
C GLY A 224 69.27 -26.73 -15.80
N VAL A 225 68.15 -27.44 -15.58
CA VAL A 225 67.69 -27.85 -14.25
C VAL A 225 67.99 -29.33 -14.02
N VAL A 226 68.66 -29.63 -12.91
CA VAL A 226 68.90 -31.02 -12.49
C VAL A 226 67.62 -31.60 -11.89
N LEU A 227 66.98 -32.51 -12.61
CA LEU A 227 65.76 -33.21 -12.22
C LEU A 227 65.94 -34.71 -12.42
N ASN A 228 65.65 -35.51 -11.39
CA ASN A 228 65.69 -36.98 -11.47
C ASN A 228 64.28 -37.55 -11.54
N ARG A 229 64.16 -38.81 -11.98
CA ARG A 229 62.86 -39.51 -12.01
C ARG A 229 62.19 -39.62 -10.63
N GLY A 230 62.98 -39.69 -9.55
CA GLY A 230 62.47 -39.72 -8.17
C GLY A 230 61.92 -38.38 -7.67
N ASP A 231 62.25 -37.27 -8.36
CA ASP A 231 61.74 -35.93 -8.01
C ASP A 231 60.35 -35.66 -8.64
N ILE A 232 59.80 -36.63 -9.38
CA ILE A 232 58.51 -36.55 -10.06
C ILE A 232 57.57 -37.59 -9.46
N ASP A 233 56.53 -37.15 -8.74
CA ASP A 233 55.48 -38.03 -8.21
C ASP A 233 54.72 -38.71 -9.36
N PHE A 234 54.28 -37.91 -10.34
CA PHE A 234 53.61 -38.39 -11.53
C PHE A 234 53.72 -37.40 -12.69
N ALA A 235 53.61 -37.90 -13.92
CA ALA A 235 53.41 -37.08 -15.11
C ALA A 235 52.46 -37.77 -16.09
N HIS A 236 51.42 -37.05 -16.54
CA HIS A 236 50.45 -37.59 -17.50
C HIS A 236 49.84 -36.48 -18.36
N ARG A 237 49.30 -36.84 -19.53
CA ARG A 237 48.50 -35.90 -20.31
C ARG A 237 47.12 -35.72 -19.70
N VAL A 238 46.68 -34.48 -19.56
CA VAL A 238 45.39 -34.13 -18.95
C VAL A 238 44.46 -33.54 -20.00
N GLN A 239 43.18 -33.89 -19.93
CA GLN A 239 42.16 -33.24 -20.76
C GLN A 239 41.92 -31.81 -20.26
N PRO A 240 42.16 -30.77 -21.08
CA PRO A 240 41.87 -29.40 -20.66
C PRO A 240 40.36 -29.21 -20.52
N GLN A 241 39.94 -28.33 -19.59
CA GLN A 241 38.52 -28.00 -19.41
C GLN A 241 37.86 -27.47 -20.69
N LYS A 242 38.62 -26.71 -21.49
CA LYS A 242 38.21 -26.26 -22.83
C LYS A 242 39.13 -26.88 -23.86
N ALA A 243 38.66 -27.92 -24.53
CA ALA A 243 39.38 -28.54 -25.63
C ALA A 243 39.40 -27.60 -26.85
N ILE A 244 40.59 -27.34 -27.39
CA ILE A 244 40.76 -26.59 -28.64
C ILE A 244 41.12 -27.60 -29.72
N ALA A 245 40.35 -27.61 -30.82
CA ALA A 245 40.59 -28.52 -31.94
C ALA A 245 42.01 -28.32 -32.49
N GLY A 246 42.73 -29.43 -32.68
CA GLY A 246 44.12 -29.41 -33.16
C GLY A 246 45.19 -29.10 -32.11
N ARG A 247 44.81 -28.71 -30.87
CA ARG A 247 45.79 -28.50 -29.79
C ARG A 247 46.04 -29.82 -29.03
N PRO A 248 47.30 -30.30 -28.93
CA PRO A 248 47.62 -31.47 -28.12
C PRO A 248 47.26 -31.28 -26.65
N LYS A 249 46.95 -32.37 -25.96
CA LYS A 249 46.66 -32.35 -24.51
C LYS A 249 47.91 -31.91 -23.74
N PRO A 250 47.81 -31.00 -22.76
CA PRO A 250 48.93 -30.64 -21.90
C PRO A 250 49.41 -31.84 -21.08
N ILE A 251 50.69 -31.82 -20.72
CA ILE A 251 51.25 -32.70 -19.69
C ILE A 251 51.17 -31.97 -18.35
N VAL A 252 50.60 -32.62 -17.33
CA VAL A 252 50.69 -32.16 -15.94
C VAL A 252 51.65 -33.10 -15.22
N ALA A 253 52.71 -32.52 -14.65
CA ALA A 253 53.68 -33.23 -13.83
C ALA A 253 53.63 -32.70 -12.40
N LYS A 254 53.45 -33.58 -11.41
CA LYS A 254 53.58 -33.22 -10.01
C LYS A 254 55.00 -33.55 -9.56
N LEU A 255 55.69 -32.54 -9.05
CA LEU A 255 57.00 -32.68 -8.43
C LEU A 255 56.81 -33.18 -7.00
N ALA A 256 57.70 -34.07 -6.58
CA ALA A 256 57.73 -34.54 -5.20
C ALA A 256 58.03 -33.36 -4.27
N ASP A 257 57.40 -33.36 -3.09
CA ASP A 257 57.76 -32.41 -2.06
C ASP A 257 59.25 -32.61 -1.71
N PRO A 258 60.07 -31.56 -1.68
CA PRO A 258 61.45 -31.70 -1.28
C PRO A 258 61.49 -32.22 0.14
N PRO A 259 62.41 -33.11 0.47
CA PRO A 259 62.73 -33.39 1.87
C PRO A 259 63.27 -32.10 2.50
N ASN A 260 62.40 -31.34 3.19
CA ASN A 260 62.73 -30.20 4.04
C ASN A 260 63.81 -29.23 3.50
N GLN A 261 63.67 -28.75 2.26
CA GLN A 261 64.38 -27.56 1.81
C GLN A 261 63.45 -26.66 0.98
N PRO A 262 63.41 -25.34 1.26
CA PRO A 262 62.57 -24.41 0.51
C PRO A 262 63.04 -24.34 -0.96
N ILE A 263 62.16 -24.73 -1.89
CA ILE A 263 62.42 -24.76 -3.35
C ILE A 263 62.64 -23.37 -3.95
N LEU A 264 62.43 -22.31 -3.18
CA LEU A 264 62.66 -20.94 -3.63
C LEU A 264 64.12 -20.65 -4.04
N ASN A 265 65.07 -21.58 -3.80
CA ASN A 265 66.47 -21.41 -4.21
C ASN A 265 66.89 -22.18 -5.49
N LYS A 266 66.00 -22.88 -6.20
CA LYS A 266 66.39 -23.64 -7.42
C LYS A 266 65.95 -23.03 -8.75
N PHE A 267 65.16 -21.96 -8.73
CA PHE A 267 64.80 -21.21 -9.94
C PHE A 267 65.29 -19.77 -9.80
N PRO A 268 66.35 -19.37 -10.52
CA PRO A 268 66.67 -17.96 -10.65
C PRO A 268 65.55 -17.30 -11.45
N ILE A 269 64.68 -16.56 -10.77
CA ILE A 269 63.72 -15.67 -11.43
C ILE A 269 64.56 -14.56 -12.06
N LEU A 270 64.82 -14.65 -13.36
CA LEU A 270 65.29 -13.52 -14.15
C LEU A 270 64.13 -12.53 -14.27
N MET A 271 63.96 -11.68 -13.26
CA MET A 271 63.25 -10.42 -13.44
C MET A 271 64.23 -9.46 -14.12
N SER A 272 64.12 -9.35 -15.44
CA SER A 272 64.67 -8.23 -16.18
C SER A 272 63.74 -7.04 -15.95
N ASP A 273 64.17 -6.08 -15.15
CA ASP A 273 63.57 -4.76 -15.10
C ASP A 273 63.74 -4.07 -16.46
N SER A 274 62.63 -3.63 -17.06
CA SER A 274 62.56 -2.69 -18.18
C SER A 274 61.25 -1.93 -18.09
#